data_AF-A0A9D7LNA4-F1
#
_entry.id   AF-A0A9D7LNA4-F1
#
_cell.length_a   1.000
_cell.length_b   1.000
_cell.length_c   1.000
_cell.angle_alpha   90.00
_cell.angle_beta   90.00
_cell.angle_gamma   90.00
#
_symmetry.space_group_name_H-M   'P 1'
#
loop_
_entity.id
_entity.type
_entity.pdbx_description
1 polymer ?
#
loop_
_entity_poly.entity_id
_entity_poly.type
_entity_poly.pdbx_seq_one_letter_code
_entity_poly.pdbx_strand_id
1 'polypeptide(L)'
;MSVMERRLQLLLDHARYERVEAEARRSGRSVAAVIREAIDVRFADEGDTARASAAQLLVQLGDAHTSRGVASAAGGEGPAELKRALTDDLMSKLAGT
;
A
#
# COMPACT_ATOMS: atom_id res chain seq x y z
N MET A 1 4.31 -2.64 16.85
CA MET A 1 4.27 -1.18 17.09
C MET A 1 5.32 -0.87 18.15
N SER A 2 6.40 -0.17 17.79
CA SER A 2 7.39 0.26 18.78
C SER A 2 6.82 1.41 19.59
N VAL A 3 6.94 1.33 20.91
CA VAL A 3 6.55 2.43 21.82
C VAL A 3 7.57 3.56 21.67
N MET A 4 7.13 4.82 21.78
CA MET A 4 8.02 5.99 21.73
C MET A 4 8.72 6.14 23.08
N GLU A 5 9.95 5.63 23.21
CA GLU A 5 10.65 5.53 24.50
C GLU A 5 11.49 6.76 24.85
N ARG A 6 11.91 7.56 23.86
CA ARG A 6 12.84 8.68 24.07
C ARG A 6 12.26 10.00 23.58
N ARG A 7 12.39 11.06 24.39
CA ARG A 7 11.97 12.43 24.05
C ARG A 7 13.17 13.25 23.58
N LEU A 8 13.05 13.84 22.39
CA LEU A 8 14.04 14.74 21.81
C LEU A 8 13.55 16.20 21.92
N GLN A 9 14.45 17.12 22.27
CA GLN A 9 14.27 18.56 22.11
C GLN A 9 15.10 19.03 20.92
N LEU A 10 14.49 19.76 19.99
CA LEU A 10 15.12 20.23 18.76
C LEU A 10 14.87 21.73 18.61
N LEU A 11 15.93 22.50 18.35
CA LEU A 11 15.82 23.91 17.99
C LEU A 11 15.88 24.03 16.47
N LEU A 12 14.89 24.73 15.91
CA LEU A 12 14.81 25.07 14.49
C LEU A 12 14.87 26.58 14.37
N ASP A 13 15.51 27.06 13.29
CA ASP A 13 15.31 28.45 12.90
C ASP A 13 13.89 28.64 12.37
N HIS A 14 13.49 29.90 12.22
CA HIS A 14 12.15 30.27 11.81
C HIS A 14 11.76 29.65 10.46
N ALA A 15 12.63 29.75 9.46
CA ALA A 15 12.36 29.22 8.12
C ALA A 15 12.18 27.70 8.12
N ARG A 16 12.96 26.95 8.91
CA ARG A 16 12.78 25.50 9.04
C ARG A 16 11.48 25.17 9.76
N TYR A 17 11.13 25.89 10.82
CA TYR A 17 9.87 25.66 11.52
C TYR A 17 8.66 25.91 10.61
N GLU A 18 8.64 27.03 9.88
CA GLU A 18 7.54 27.34 8.94
C GLU A 18 7.34 26.24 7.89
N ARG A 19 8.43 25.67 7.35
CA ARG A 19 8.35 24.58 6.38
C ARG A 19 7.68 23.33 6.96
N VAL A 20 8.05 22.95 8.19
CA VAL A 20 7.47 21.77 8.85
C VAL A 20 6.02 22.03 9.25
N GLU A 21 5.71 23.24 9.72
CA GLU A 21 4.35 23.63 10.08
C GLU A 21 3.42 23.67 8.86
N ALA A 22 3.88 24.21 7.73
CA ALA A 22 3.13 24.21 6.49
C ALA A 22 2.80 22.77 6.03
N GLU A 23 3.76 21.86 6.14
CA GLU A 23 3.57 20.46 5.80
C GLU A 23 2.61 19.75 6.75
N ALA A 24 2.73 20.00 8.06
CA ALA A 24 1.83 19.48 9.08
C ALA A 24 0.37 19.91 8.81
N ARG A 25 0.17 21.19 8.49
CA ARG A 25 -1.15 21.72 8.11
C ARG A 25 -1.67 21.11 6.80
N ARG A 26 -0.82 21.01 5.77
CA ARG A 26 -1.18 20.43 4.47
C ARG A 26 -1.61 18.97 4.58
N SER A 27 -0.97 18.20 5.44
CA SER A 27 -1.22 16.77 5.63
C SER A 27 -2.21 16.44 6.75
N GLY A 28 -2.68 17.44 7.52
CA GLY A 28 -3.56 17.23 8.67
C GLY A 28 -2.89 16.47 9.82
N ARG A 29 -1.56 16.53 9.91
CA ARG A 29 -0.75 15.80 10.90
C ARG A 29 -0.10 16.76 11.88
N SER A 30 0.36 16.24 13.02
CA SER A 30 1.17 17.03 13.95
C SER A 30 2.58 17.25 13.40
N VAL A 31 3.20 18.38 13.77
CA VAL A 31 4.62 18.67 13.50
C VAL A 31 5.51 17.50 13.90
N ALA A 32 5.27 16.90 15.07
CA ALA A 32 6.03 15.74 15.54
C ALA A 32 5.88 14.51 14.63
N ALA A 33 4.71 14.30 14.02
CA ALA A 33 4.50 13.20 13.09
C ALA A 33 5.22 13.42 11.76
N VAL A 34 5.29 14.66 11.27
CA VAL A 34 6.07 15.04 10.08
C VAL A 34 7.56 14.85 10.32
N ILE A 35 8.07 15.29 11.48
CA ILE A 35 9.48 15.12 11.84
C ILE A 35 9.86 13.64 11.92
N ARG A 36 9.03 12.80 12.55
CA ARG A 36 9.31 11.36 12.64
C ARG A 36 9.37 10.71 11.27
N GLU A 37 8.42 10.98 10.39
CA GLU A 37 8.47 10.47 9.02
C GLU A 37 9.72 10.94 8.27
N ALA A 38 10.13 12.20 8.42
CA ALA A 38 11.36 12.69 7.79
C ALA A 38 12.60 11.93 8.30
N ILE A 39 12.62 11.54 9.58
CA ILE A 39 13.65 10.68 10.17
C ILE A 39 13.57 9.27 9.54
N ASP A 40 12.39 8.66 9.52
CA ASP A 40 12.18 7.32 8.97
C ASP A 40 12.60 7.24 7.49
N VAL A 41 12.27 8.25 6.69
CA VAL A 41 12.69 8.35 5.28
C VAL A 41 14.21 8.51 5.15
N ARG A 42 14.83 9.30 6.04
CA ARG A 42 16.28 9.57 5.98
C ARG A 42 17.10 8.36 6.43
N PHE A 43 16.58 7.58 7.37
CA PHE A 43 17.25 6.42 7.97
C PHE A 43 16.52 5.12 7.64
N ALA A 44 15.86 5.04 6.48
CA ALA A 44 15.17 3.83 6.06
C ALA A 44 16.16 2.65 6.02
N ASP A 45 15.90 1.63 6.83
CA ASP A 45 16.74 0.45 6.90
C ASP A 45 16.63 -0.37 5.60
N GLU A 46 17.62 -1.25 5.36
CA GLU A 46 17.62 -2.14 4.18
C GLU A 46 16.30 -2.94 4.06
N GLY A 47 15.71 -3.34 5.19
CA GLY A 47 14.41 -4.02 5.22
C GLY A 47 13.23 -3.17 4.72
N ASP A 48 13.27 -1.85 4.93
CA ASP A 48 12.25 -0.93 4.42
C ASP A 48 12.39 -0.72 2.92
N THR A 49 13.64 -0.62 2.43
CA THR A 49 13.90 -0.56 0.98
C THR A 49 13.48 -1.85 0.27
N ALA A 50 13.75 -3.02 0.87
CA ALA A 50 13.32 -4.31 0.34
C ALA A 50 11.79 -4.41 0.29
N ARG A 51 11.07 -4.00 1.34
CA ARG A 51 9.59 -3.97 1.35
C ARG A 51 9.03 -3.00 0.31
N ALA A 52 9.61 -1.82 0.16
CA ALA A 52 9.20 -0.88 -0.87
C ALA A 52 9.37 -1.46 -2.28
N SER A 53 10.48 -2.15 -2.54
CA SER A 53 10.73 -2.82 -3.83
C SER A 53 9.72 -3.95 -4.10
N ALA A 54 9.39 -4.76 -3.08
CA ALA A 54 8.39 -5.81 -3.19
C ALA A 54 6.99 -5.24 -3.46
N ALA A 55 6.63 -4.12 -2.81
CA ALA A 55 5.35 -3.45 -3.05
C ALA A 55 5.25 -2.93 -4.50
N GLN A 56 6.33 -2.38 -5.06
CA GLN A 56 6.37 -1.95 -6.46
C GLN A 56 6.19 -3.13 -7.42
N LEU A 57 6.83 -4.27 -7.15
CA LEU A 57 6.65 -5.49 -7.94
C LEU A 57 5.19 -5.98 -7.93
N LEU A 58 4.52 -5.90 -6.77
CA LEU A 58 3.09 -6.28 -6.67
C LEU A 58 2.19 -5.36 -7.51
N VAL A 59 2.44 -4.05 -7.51
CA VAL A 59 1.69 -3.10 -8.37
C VAL A 59 1.89 -3.44 -9.84
N GLN A 60 3.14 -3.65 -10.27
CA GLN A 60 3.46 -4.02 -11.66
C GLN A 60 2.82 -5.34 -12.09
N LEU A 61 2.80 -6.35 -11.20
CA LEU A 61 2.10 -7.61 -11.44
C LEU A 61 0.59 -7.41 -11.58
N GLY A 62 -0.01 -6.53 -10.77
CA GLY A 62 -1.41 -6.16 -10.88
C GLY A 62 -1.75 -5.47 -12.21
N ASP A 63 -0.91 -4.54 -12.66
CA ASP A 63 -1.07 -3.85 -13.95
C ASP A 63 -0.91 -4.82 -15.14
N ALA A 64 0.06 -5.73 -15.06
CA ALA A 64 0.26 -6.78 -16.06
C ALA A 64 -0.89 -7.79 -16.10
N HIS A 65 -1.45 -8.17 -14.95
CA HIS A 65 -2.62 -9.04 -14.89
C HIS A 65 -3.87 -8.35 -15.42
N THR A 66 -4.06 -7.06 -15.12
CA THR A 66 -5.19 -6.27 -15.63
C THR A 66 -5.13 -6.15 -17.15
N SER A 67 -3.98 -5.78 -17.69
CA SER A 67 -3.77 -5.67 -19.15
C SER A 67 -3.90 -7.02 -19.87
N ARG A 68 -3.42 -8.12 -19.28
CA ARG A 68 -3.64 -9.49 -19.81
C ARG A 68 -5.10 -9.94 -19.67
N GLY A 69 -5.79 -9.55 -18.60
CA GLY A 69 -7.21 -9.85 -18.39
C GLY A 69 -8.10 -9.16 -19.42
N VAL A 70 -7.79 -7.92 -19.81
CA VAL A 70 -8.49 -7.20 -20.89
C VAL A 70 -8.24 -7.88 -22.25
N ALA A 71 -7.01 -8.36 -22.51
CA ALA A 71 -6.70 -9.12 -23.73
C ALA A 71 -7.32 -10.54 -23.73
N SER A 72 -7.39 -11.20 -22.57
CA SER A 72 -8.00 -12.54 -22.41
C SER A 72 -9.52 -12.50 -22.44
N ALA A 73 -10.14 -11.41 -21.99
CA ALA A 73 -11.59 -11.20 -22.11
C ALA A 73 -12.06 -11.10 -23.58
N ALA A 74 -11.13 -10.91 -24.52
CA ALA A 74 -11.41 -10.98 -25.95
C ALA A 74 -11.39 -12.42 -26.53
N GLY A 75 -11.09 -13.46 -25.72
CA GLY A 75 -10.97 -14.83 -26.23
C GLY A 75 -11.04 -16.01 -25.24
N GLY A 76 -11.38 -15.79 -23.97
CA GLY A 76 -11.49 -16.87 -22.97
C GLY A 76 -12.55 -16.59 -21.92
N GLU A 77 -13.08 -17.66 -21.31
CA GLU A 77 -14.18 -17.61 -20.35
C GLU A 77 -13.89 -16.61 -19.23
N GLY A 78 -14.77 -15.62 -19.10
CA GLY A 78 -14.55 -14.51 -18.18
C GLY A 78 -14.62 -14.96 -16.71
N PRO A 79 -14.08 -14.17 -15.76
CA PRO A 79 -14.17 -14.48 -14.33
C PRO A 79 -15.61 -14.74 -13.82
N ALA A 80 -16.61 -14.16 -14.48
CA ALA A 80 -18.02 -14.37 -14.17
C ALA A 80 -18.56 -15.73 -14.65
N GLU A 81 -17.98 -16.31 -15.70
CA GLU A 81 -18.34 -17.62 -16.24
C GLU A 81 -17.70 -18.72 -15.41
N LEU A 82 -16.43 -18.56 -15.02
CA LEU A 82 -15.76 -19.44 -14.08
C LEU A 82 -16.48 -19.50 -12.72
N LYS A 83 -16.96 -18.34 -12.22
CA LYS A 83 -17.77 -18.29 -10.99
C LYS A 83 -19.11 -19.01 -11.15
N ARG A 84 -19.76 -18.90 -12.31
CA ARG A 84 -21.02 -19.61 -12.61
C ARG A 84 -20.79 -21.12 -12.67
N ALA A 85 -19.82 -21.57 -13.46
CA ALA A 85 -19.47 -22.99 -13.58
C ALA A 85 -19.12 -23.62 -12.22
N LEU A 86 -18.37 -22.91 -11.38
CA LEU A 86 -18.04 -23.38 -10.03
C LEU A 86 -19.29 -23.45 -9.13
N THR A 87 -20.18 -22.47 -9.23
CA THR A 87 -21.44 -22.46 -8.47
C THR A 87 -22.32 -23.63 -8.88
N ASP A 88 -22.43 -23.89 -10.19
CA ASP A 88 -23.23 -24.99 -10.73
C ASP A 88 -22.68 -26.37 -10.31
N ASP A 89 -21.36 -26.55 -10.32
CA ASP A 89 -20.69 -27.77 -9.83
C ASP A 89 -20.93 -27.98 -8.32
N LEU A 90 -20.83 -26.91 -7.52
CA LEU A 90 -21.10 -26.97 -6.08
C LEU A 90 -22.57 -27.33 -5.80
N MET A 91 -23.51 -26.73 -6.52
CA MET A 91 -24.94 -27.03 -6.37
C MET A 91 -25.28 -28.46 -6.77
N SER A 92 -24.65 -28.98 -7.84
CA SER A 92 -24.82 -30.38 -8.26
C SER A 92 -24.31 -31.36 -7.20
N LYS A 93 -23.18 -31.08 -6.56
CA LYS A 93 -22.63 -31.90 -5.48
C LYS A 93 -23.49 -31.87 -4.21
N LEU A 94 -24.09 -30.72 -3.90
CA LEU A 94 -24.94 -30.56 -2.73
C LEU A 94 -26.31 -31.25 -2.90
N ALA A 95 -26.84 -31.30 -4.12
CA ALA A 95 -28.12 -31.93 -4.45
C ALA A 95 -28.02 -33.46 -4.62
N GLY A 96 -26.80 -34.02 -4.66
CA GLY A 96 -26.52 -35.45 -4.81
C GLY A 96 -26.34 -36.23 -3.49
N THR A 97 -26.63 -35.60 -2.35
CA THR A 97 -26.64 -36.19 -0.99
C THR A 97 -28.01 -36.05 -0.37
#